data_AF-A0A7V2Y533-F1
#
_entry.id   AF-A0A7V2Y533-F1
#
_cell.length_a   1.000
_cell.length_b   1.000
_cell.length_c   1.000
_cell.angle_alpha   90.00
_cell.angle_beta   90.00
_cell.angle_gamma   90.00
#
_symmetry.space_group_name_H-M   'P 1'
#
loop_
_entity.id
_entity.type
_entity.pdbx_description
1 polymer ?
#
loop_
_entity_poly.entity_id
_entity_poly.type
_entity_poly.pdbx_seq_one_letter_code
_entity_poly.pdbx_strand_id
1 'polypeptide(L)'
;MAVMIQISLTSALVFYSALLCALAIAIWTHTEIVARRVQAVLTKQFLWRCTFCGFIYLDEQAERLSRCPRCDCYNSTEDKLARYIPSETIPVPESPRAPQRDSSHRKRPHQRRRGPRRRR
;
A
#
# COMPACT_ATOMS: atom_id res chain seq x y z
N MET A 1 49.70 19.22 36.14
CA MET A 1 49.61 18.67 34.77
C MET A 1 48.22 18.96 34.24
N ALA A 2 48.02 20.15 33.67
CA ALA A 2 46.77 20.53 33.01
C ALA A 2 47.07 20.63 31.52
N VAL A 3 46.47 19.75 30.72
CA VAL A 3 46.49 19.91 29.26
C VAL A 3 45.53 21.05 28.95
N MET A 4 46.06 22.26 28.81
CA MET A 4 45.31 23.38 28.25
C MET A 4 45.21 23.15 26.75
N ILE A 5 44.16 22.45 26.31
CA ILE A 5 43.88 22.21 24.90
C ILE A 5 43.62 23.58 24.29
N GLN A 6 44.60 24.15 23.58
CA GLN A 6 44.41 25.37 22.78
C GLN A 6 43.59 24.98 21.55
N ILE A 7 42.28 24.83 21.75
CA ILE A 7 41.32 24.57 20.69
C ILE A 7 41.26 25.86 19.86
N SER A 8 41.93 25.86 18.71
CA SER A 8 41.82 26.94 17.74
C SER A 8 40.36 27.06 17.31
N LEU A 9 39.88 28.29 17.07
CA LEU A 9 38.51 28.53 16.60
C LEU A 9 38.16 27.67 15.37
N THR A 10 39.13 27.44 14.49
CA THR A 10 39.01 26.57 13.32
C THR A 10 38.78 25.10 13.70
N SER A 11 39.52 24.57 14.68
CA SER A 11 39.31 23.20 15.15
C SER A 11 37.92 23.01 15.77
N ALA A 12 37.46 23.98 16.57
CA ALA A 12 36.10 23.96 17.13
C ALA A 12 35.06 23.92 16.00
N LEU A 13 35.17 24.83 15.02
CA LEU A 13 34.28 24.88 13.86
C LEU A 13 34.23 23.55 13.09
N VAL A 14 35.38 22.94 12.83
CA VAL A 14 35.45 21.65 12.12
C VAL A 14 34.73 20.57 12.92
N PHE A 15 35.01 20.42 14.22
CA PHE A 15 34.35 19.39 15.04
C PHE A 15 32.84 19.57 15.14
N TYR A 16 32.38 20.80 15.38
CA TYR A 16 30.95 21.09 15.45
C TYR A 16 30.25 20.88 14.11
N SER A 17 30.86 21.31 13.01
CA SER A 17 30.31 21.08 11.66
C SER A 17 30.26 19.59 11.32
N ALA A 18 31.29 18.82 11.67
CA ALA A 18 31.35 17.39 11.44
C ALA A 18 30.28 16.67 12.25
N LEU A 19 30.08 17.06 13.51
CA LEU A 19 29.04 16.53 14.38
C LEU A 19 27.64 16.85 13.85
N LEU A 20 27.40 18.08 13.39
CA LEU A 20 26.12 18.45 12.77
C LEU A 20 25.86 17.70 11.47
N CYS A 21 26.88 17.53 10.62
CA CYS A 21 26.76 16.73 9.40
C CYS A 21 26.46 15.27 9.71
N ALA A 22 27.15 14.68 10.70
CA ALA A 22 26.91 13.32 11.14
C ALA A 22 25.47 13.15 11.67
N LEU A 23 24.96 14.11 12.46
CA LEU A 23 23.58 14.11 12.92
C LEU A 23 22.58 14.24 11.76
N ALA A 24 22.84 15.14 10.80
CA ALA A 24 21.98 15.31 9.63
C ALA A 24 21.91 14.02 8.80
N ILE A 25 23.05 13.35 8.57
CA ILE A 25 23.12 12.07 7.86
C ILE A 25 22.40 10.97 8.66
N ALA A 26 22.58 10.93 9.99
CA ALA A 26 21.90 9.96 10.85
C ALA A 26 20.38 10.14 10.81
N ILE A 27 19.90 11.39 10.87
CA ILE A 27 18.46 11.71 10.76
C ILE A 27 17.94 11.33 9.37
N TRP A 28 18.66 11.71 8.32
CA TRP A 28 18.26 11.39 6.95
C TRP A 28 18.19 9.89 6.70
N THR A 29 19.22 9.14 7.09
CA THR A 29 19.22 7.67 6.96
C THR A 29 18.13 7.02 7.80
N HIS A 30 17.89 7.49 9.02
CA HIS A 30 16.82 6.98 9.87
C HIS A 30 15.44 7.23 9.25
N THR A 31 15.17 8.46 8.78
CA THR A 31 13.90 8.81 8.13
C THR A 31 13.68 8.01 6.85
N GLU A 32 14.72 7.83 6.02
CA GLU A 32 14.67 7.01 4.82
C GLU A 32 14.39 5.53 5.14
N ILE A 33 15.05 4.97 6.17
CA ILE A 33 14.83 3.58 6.60
C ILE A 33 13.40 3.40 7.14
N VAL A 34 12.92 4.31 7.98
CA VAL A 34 11.56 4.26 8.52
C VAL A 34 10.53 4.40 7.40
N ALA A 35 10.69 5.35 6.49
CA ALA A 35 9.81 5.55 5.35
C ALA A 35 9.71 4.28 4.48
N ARG A 36 10.85 3.66 4.16
CA ARG A 36 10.90 2.38 3.43
C ARG A 36 10.22 1.24 4.18
N ARG A 37 10.39 1.14 5.50
CA ARG A 37 9.71 0.12 6.32
C ARG A 37 8.20 0.31 6.33
N VAL A 38 7.72 1.54 6.49
CA VAL A 38 6.28 1.87 6.44
C VAL A 38 5.72 1.51 5.07
N GLN A 39 6.39 1.90 3.99
CA GLN A 39 5.97 1.51 2.63
C GLN A 39 5.98 -0.01 2.43
N ALA A 40 6.97 -0.73 2.95
CA ALA A 40 7.00 -2.19 2.88
C ALA A 40 5.85 -2.85 3.66
N VAL A 41 5.39 -2.25 4.76
CA VAL A 41 4.22 -2.69 5.51
C VAL A 41 2.93 -2.32 4.76
N LEU A 42 2.81 -1.11 4.22
CA LEU A 42 1.66 -0.68 3.41
C LEU A 42 1.54 -1.50 2.11
N THR A 43 2.65 -1.94 1.53
CA THR A 43 2.64 -2.83 0.36
C THR A 43 2.06 -4.20 0.70
N LYS A 44 2.05 -4.60 1.98
CA LYS A 44 1.33 -5.79 2.46
C LYS A 44 -0.16 -5.53 2.70
N GLN A 45 -0.66 -4.30 2.57
CA GLN A 45 -2.11 -4.07 2.55
C GLN A 45 -2.65 -4.75 1.30
N PHE A 46 -3.37 -5.85 1.51
CA PHE A 46 -3.91 -6.67 0.43
C PHE A 46 -5.00 -5.86 -0.29
N LEU A 47 -4.65 -5.26 -1.42
CA LEU A 47 -5.64 -4.65 -2.30
C LEU A 47 -6.44 -5.78 -2.97
N TRP A 48 -7.71 -5.86 -2.64
CA TRP A 48 -8.62 -6.86 -3.19
C TRP A 48 -9.52 -6.23 -4.24
N ARG A 49 -9.70 -6.94 -5.36
CA ARG A 49 -10.73 -6.64 -6.33
C ARG A 49 -11.80 -7.72 -6.23
N CYS A 50 -13.01 -7.35 -5.83
CA CYS A 50 -14.10 -8.32 -5.73
C CYS A 50 -14.35 -8.97 -7.10
N THR A 51 -14.30 -10.31 -7.17
CA THR A 51 -14.60 -11.07 -8.39
C THR A 51 -16.05 -10.98 -8.85
N PHE A 52 -16.95 -10.51 -7.96
CA PHE A 52 -18.39 -10.39 -8.22
C PHE A 52 -18.77 -8.99 -8.72
N CYS A 53 -18.60 -7.95 -7.90
CA CYS A 53 -19.00 -6.58 -8.24
C CYS A 53 -17.86 -5.74 -8.84
N GLY A 54 -16.62 -6.24 -8.83
CA GLY A 54 -15.46 -5.51 -9.34
C GLY A 54 -14.97 -4.37 -8.44
N PHE A 55 -15.60 -4.15 -7.28
CA PHE A 55 -15.19 -3.13 -6.32
C PHE A 55 -13.79 -3.41 -5.77
N ILE A 56 -12.93 -2.40 -5.76
CA ILE A 56 -11.56 -2.46 -5.24
C ILE A 56 -11.61 -1.93 -3.81
N TYR A 57 -11.03 -2.67 -2.87
CA TYR A 57 -10.99 -2.33 -1.46
C TYR A 57 -9.70 -2.83 -0.82
N LEU A 58 -9.34 -2.23 0.31
CA LEU A 58 -8.24 -2.70 1.14
C LEU A 58 -8.82 -3.60 2.24
N ASP A 59 -8.16 -4.71 2.49
CA ASP A 59 -8.47 -5.59 3.62
C ASP A 59 -7.17 -5.97 4.32
N GLU A 60 -6.95 -5.38 5.49
CA GLU A 60 -5.73 -5.57 6.28
C GLU A 60 -5.70 -6.94 7.00
N GLN A 61 -6.85 -7.58 7.16
CA GLN A 61 -6.99 -8.84 7.92
C GLN A 61 -7.14 -10.08 7.01
N ALA A 62 -7.52 -9.89 5.75
CA ALA A 62 -7.76 -11.00 4.83
C ALA A 62 -6.49 -11.51 4.14
N GLU A 63 -5.83 -12.48 4.77
CA GLU A 63 -4.66 -13.16 4.19
C GLU A 63 -5.06 -14.21 3.13
N ARG A 64 -6.19 -14.91 3.32
CA ARG A 64 -6.67 -16.01 2.44
C ARG A 64 -8.07 -15.79 1.86
N LEU A 65 -8.94 -15.13 2.61
CA LEU A 65 -10.34 -14.89 2.23
C LEU A 65 -10.74 -13.49 2.66
N SER A 66 -11.21 -12.66 1.73
CA SER A 66 -11.70 -11.30 2.02
C SER A 66 -13.20 -11.20 1.74
N ARG A 67 -13.92 -10.36 2.49
CA ARG A 67 -15.34 -10.11 2.27
C ARG A 67 -15.53 -8.72 1.69
N CYS A 68 -16.18 -8.64 0.53
CA CYS A 68 -16.39 -7.36 -0.14
C CYS A 68 -17.43 -6.50 0.63
N PRO A 69 -17.10 -5.24 1.00
CA PRO A 69 -18.02 -4.38 1.75
C PRO A 69 -19.22 -3.90 0.92
N ARG A 70 -19.17 -3.98 -0.41
CA ARG A 70 -20.25 -3.54 -1.29
C ARG A 70 -21.30 -4.61 -1.56
N CYS A 71 -20.89 -5.88 -1.69
CA CYS A 71 -21.76 -6.97 -2.12
C CYS A 71 -21.75 -8.20 -1.20
N ASP A 72 -21.01 -8.15 -0.09
CA ASP A 72 -20.87 -9.21 0.91
C ASP A 72 -20.36 -10.56 0.37
N CYS A 73 -19.89 -10.60 -0.87
CA CYS A 73 -19.34 -11.80 -1.46
C CYS A 73 -17.91 -12.03 -0.95
N TYR A 74 -17.55 -13.30 -0.81
CA TYR A 74 -16.23 -13.74 -0.40
C TYR A 74 -15.31 -13.88 -1.60
N ASN A 75 -14.09 -13.37 -1.47
CA ASN A 75 -13.03 -13.45 -2.45
C ASN A 75 -11.92 -14.36 -1.91
N SER A 76 -11.48 -15.34 -2.68
CA SER A 76 -10.38 -16.24 -2.30
C SER A 76 -9.08 -15.82 -2.96
N THR A 77 -7.94 -16.03 -2.30
CA THR A 77 -6.61 -15.87 -2.94
C THR A 77 -6.38 -16.85 -4.09
N GLU A 78 -7.11 -17.96 -4.14
CA GLU A 78 -7.07 -18.93 -5.24
C GLU A 78 -7.65 -18.37 -6.54
N ASP A 79 -8.55 -17.39 -6.43
CA ASP A 79 -9.13 -16.71 -7.59
C ASP A 79 -8.12 -15.71 -8.14
N LYS A 80 -7.51 -16.01 -9.31
CA LYS A 80 -6.52 -15.14 -9.97
C LYS A 80 -7.00 -13.71 -10.21
N LEU A 81 -8.31 -13.49 -10.26
CA LEU A 81 -8.95 -12.18 -10.45
C LEU A 81 -9.15 -11.38 -9.15
N ALA A 82 -8.94 -12.02 -8.00
CA ALA A 82 -9.22 -11.46 -6.68
C ALA A 82 -8.10 -10.57 -6.13
N ARG A 83 -6.85 -10.95 -6.39
CA ARG A 83 -5.66 -10.20 -5.95
C ARG A 83 -5.33 -9.16 -7.01
N TYR A 84 -5.52 -7.89 -6.68
CA TYR A 84 -5.07 -6.82 -7.56
C TYR A 84 -3.59 -6.58 -7.28
N ILE A 85 -2.74 -6.83 -8.25
CA ILE A 85 -1.31 -6.48 -8.21
C ILE A 85 -1.17 -5.15 -8.96
N PRO A 86 -0.88 -4.01 -8.31
CA PRO A 86 -0.61 -2.76 -9.02
C PRO A 86 0.83 -2.76 -9.53
N SER A 87 0.98 -2.86 -10.85
CA SER A 87 2.02 -2.27 -11.72
C SER A 87 1.88 -3.06 -13.04
N GLU A 88 1.15 -2.61 -14.06
CA GLU A 88 1.70 -1.66 -15.03
C GLU A 88 0.66 -1.06 -16.00
N THR A 89 -0.62 -1.41 -15.89
CA THR A 89 -1.66 -0.86 -16.78
C THR A 89 -2.61 0.03 -16.01
N ILE A 90 -2.30 1.34 -15.98
CA ILE A 90 -3.32 2.38 -15.84
C ILE A 90 -3.77 2.68 -17.27
N PRO A 91 -4.92 2.18 -17.76
CA PRO A 91 -5.49 2.71 -18.99
C PRO A 91 -5.92 4.15 -18.67
N VAL A 92 -5.41 5.07 -19.49
CA VAL A 92 -5.80 6.48 -19.54
C VAL A 92 -7.34 6.60 -19.47
N PRO A 93 -7.92 7.50 -18.67
CA PRO A 93 -9.37 7.62 -18.59
C PRO A 93 -9.94 8.05 -19.94
N GLU A 94 -10.62 7.12 -20.62
CA GLU A 94 -11.38 7.45 -21.82
C GLU A 94 -12.72 8.07 -21.39
N SER A 95 -12.89 9.36 -21.69
CA SER A 95 -14.09 10.20 -21.92
C SER A 95 -15.38 9.88 -21.13
N PRO A 96 -16.17 10.88 -20.66
CA PRO A 96 -17.36 10.64 -19.84
C PRO A 96 -18.39 9.75 -20.55
N ARG A 97 -18.41 8.45 -20.25
CA ARG A 97 -19.45 7.53 -20.71
C ARG A 97 -20.64 7.57 -19.76
N ALA A 98 -21.82 7.59 -20.35
CA ALA A 98 -23.14 7.57 -19.73
C ALA A 98 -23.25 6.63 -18.51
N PRO A 99 -24.16 6.90 -17.55
CA PRO A 99 -24.28 6.15 -16.30
C PRO A 99 -24.30 4.63 -16.56
N GLN A 100 -23.19 4.00 -16.19
CA GLN A 100 -22.94 2.59 -16.44
C GLN A 100 -23.89 1.77 -15.55
N ARG A 101 -24.91 1.17 -16.16
CA ARG A 101 -25.89 0.32 -15.49
C ARG A 101 -25.16 -0.76 -14.68
N ASP A 102 -25.41 -0.80 -13.37
CA ASP A 102 -24.72 -1.68 -12.43
C ASP A 102 -24.94 -3.17 -12.80
N SER A 103 -24.01 -3.74 -13.56
CA SER A 103 -24.08 -5.12 -14.04
C SER A 103 -23.66 -6.14 -12.98
N SER A 104 -23.38 -5.71 -11.74
CA SER A 104 -22.94 -6.57 -10.64
C SER A 104 -23.94 -7.67 -10.28
N HIS A 105 -25.21 -7.54 -10.70
CA HIS A 105 -26.24 -8.55 -10.48
C HIS A 105 -26.33 -9.64 -11.56
N ARG A 106 -25.61 -9.54 -12.67
CA ARG A 106 -25.67 -10.56 -13.75
C ARG A 106 -24.62 -11.64 -13.52
N LYS A 107 -25.08 -12.89 -13.41
CA LYS A 107 -24.19 -14.06 -13.37
C LYS A 107 -23.31 -14.09 -14.62
N ARG A 108 -22.00 -14.22 -14.44
CA ARG A 108 -21.07 -14.39 -15.56
C ARG A 108 -21.14 -15.84 -16.08
N PRO A 109 -21.08 -16.06 -17.40
CA PRO A 109 -21.24 -17.40 -17.98
C PRO A 109 -20.16 -18.41 -17.57
N HIS A 110 -18.98 -17.95 -17.13
CA HIS A 110 -17.87 -18.79 -16.65
C HIS A 110 -17.89 -19.05 -15.13
N GLN A 111 -18.96 -18.66 -14.44
CA GLN A 111 -19.04 -18.74 -12.98
C GLN A 111 -19.42 -20.16 -12.52
N ARG A 112 -18.44 -20.91 -12.00
CA ARG A 112 -18.64 -22.29 -11.49
C ARG A 112 -19.45 -22.37 -10.19
N ARG A 113 -19.51 -21.29 -9.39
CA ARG A 113 -20.25 -21.25 -8.11
C ARG A 113 -21.28 -20.13 -8.11
N ARG A 114 -22.53 -20.44 -7.75
CA ARG A 114 -23.55 -19.43 -7.50
C ARG A 114 -23.20 -18.72 -6.19
N GLY A 115 -22.98 -17.40 -6.22
CA GLY A 115 -22.82 -16.61 -5.00
C GLY A 115 -24.02 -16.80 -4.05
N PRO A 116 -23.83 -16.60 -2.74
CA PRO A 116 -24.86 -16.84 -1.75
C PRO A 116 -26.11 -16.01 -2.08
N ARG A 117 -27.25 -16.68 -2.29
CA ARG A 117 -28.55 -16.01 -2.40
C ARG A 117 -28.90 -15.48 -1.02
N ARG A 118 -29.09 -14.16 -0.88
CA ARG A 118 -29.82 -13.58 0.27
C ARG A 118 -31.13 -14.36 0.43
N ARG A 119 -31.22 -15.20 1.47
CA ARG A 119 -32.52 -15.59 2.00
C ARG A 119 -32.97 -14.38 2.81
N ARG A 120 -34.02 -13.73 2.30
CA ARG A 120 -34.78 -12.73 3.06
C ARG A 120 -35.43 -13.41 4.25
#